data_AF-A0A3B4ADE2-F1
#
_entry.id   AF-A0A3B4ADE2-F1
#
_cell.length_a   1.000
_cell.length_b   1.000
_cell.length_c   1.000
_cell.angle_alpha   90.00
_cell.angle_beta   90.00
_cell.angle_gamma   90.00
#
_symmetry.space_group_name_H-M   'P 1'
#
loop_
_entity.id
_entity.type
_entity.pdbx_description
1 polymer ?
#
loop_
_entity_poly.entity_id
_entity_poly.type
_entity_poly.pdbx_seq_one_letter_code
_entity_poly.pdbx_strand_id
1 'polypeptide(L)'
;LDSTLIGDVCVPVKDCGCSYDGRYYRRGDVFYPDNECVDRCTCGENGAVSCEKAKCRPGEACKLVKGVKGCHPEGQAKCVASGDPHYISFDGSRFDFQGTCVYVLAQLCDDDGELTPFAVTQGNEKYGNGKVSVTKSVGVSFDAPVLHQNHNLDPGMSFFTSSFLFL
;
A
#
# COMPACT_ATOMS: atom_id res chain seq x y z
N LEU A 1 -6.35 -29.54 28.83
CA LEU A 1 -5.99 -28.65 27.71
C LEU A 1 -5.76 -29.55 26.52
N ASP A 2 -6.58 -29.42 25.49
CA ASP A 2 -6.44 -30.25 24.28
C ASP A 2 -5.32 -29.66 23.40
N SER A 3 -4.37 -30.49 23.00
CA SER A 3 -3.17 -30.07 22.27
C SER A 3 -2.83 -31.07 21.16
N THR A 4 -2.44 -30.56 20.00
CA THR A 4 -2.04 -31.35 18.83
C THR A 4 -0.53 -31.23 18.62
N LEU A 5 0.10 -32.33 18.21
CA LEU A 5 1.54 -32.36 17.92
C LEU A 5 1.79 -31.93 16.47
N ILE A 6 2.60 -30.89 16.27
CA ILE A 6 3.07 -30.44 14.95
C ILE A 6 4.60 -30.54 14.94
N GLY A 7 5.14 -31.55 14.24
CA GLY A 7 6.54 -31.94 14.37
C GLY A 7 6.82 -32.46 15.77
N ASP A 8 7.71 -31.79 16.52
CA ASP A 8 8.05 -32.12 17.91
C ASP A 8 7.45 -31.13 18.94
N VAL A 9 6.55 -30.25 18.50
CA VAL A 9 5.98 -29.18 19.34
C VAL A 9 4.48 -29.42 19.55
N CYS A 10 4.06 -29.44 20.82
CA CYS A 10 2.65 -29.45 21.18
C CYS A 10 2.09 -28.02 21.11
N VAL A 11 1.15 -27.80 20.20
CA VAL A 11 0.39 -26.55 20.13
C VAL A 11 -1.03 -26.79 20.64
N PRO A 12 -1.67 -25.82 21.31
CA PRO A 12 -3.09 -25.90 21.61
C PRO A 12 -3.88 -26.24 20.33
N VAL A 13 -4.94 -27.05 20.42
CA VAL A 13 -5.80 -27.37 19.24
C VAL A 13 -6.28 -26.08 18.60
N LYS A 14 -6.69 -25.17 19.47
CA LYS A 14 -7.03 -23.79 19.17
C LYS A 14 -5.82 -22.95 18.78
N ASP A 15 -4.69 -23.44 18.33
CA ASP A 15 -3.59 -22.71 17.68
C ASP A 15 -3.02 -23.49 16.47
N CYS A 16 -3.69 -24.58 16.08
CA CYS A 16 -3.35 -25.34 14.88
C CYS A 16 -3.56 -24.49 13.62
N GLY A 17 -2.68 -24.72 12.64
CA GLY A 17 -2.85 -24.22 11.28
C GLY A 17 -3.78 -25.10 10.45
N CYS A 18 -3.90 -24.74 9.17
CA CYS A 18 -4.83 -25.33 8.21
C CYS A 18 -4.06 -26.09 7.13
N SER A 19 -4.61 -27.21 6.67
CA SER A 19 -4.12 -27.89 5.47
C SER A 19 -5.09 -27.63 4.32
N TYR A 20 -4.61 -27.03 3.24
CA TYR A 20 -5.41 -26.72 2.05
C TYR A 20 -4.62 -27.05 0.78
N ASP A 21 -5.20 -27.88 -0.08
CA ASP A 21 -4.59 -28.36 -1.33
C ASP A 21 -3.15 -28.88 -1.17
N GLY A 22 -2.93 -29.70 -0.13
CA GLY A 22 -1.63 -30.29 0.17
C GLY A 22 -0.58 -29.33 0.76
N ARG A 23 -0.94 -28.07 1.06
CA ARG A 23 -0.08 -27.09 1.73
C ARG A 23 -0.56 -26.77 3.13
N TYR A 24 0.39 -26.57 4.04
CA TYR A 24 0.11 -26.16 5.41
C TYR A 24 0.24 -24.63 5.55
N TYR A 25 -0.77 -24.02 6.16
CA TYR A 25 -0.87 -22.60 6.46
C TYR A 25 -0.96 -22.42 7.98
N ARG A 26 -0.27 -21.43 8.52
CA ARG A 26 -0.39 -21.08 9.95
C ARG A 26 -1.70 -20.36 10.17
N ARG A 27 -2.17 -20.35 11.41
CA ARG A 27 -3.29 -19.50 11.77
C ARG A 27 -3.00 -18.05 11.39
N GLY A 28 -4.00 -17.40 10.81
CA GLY A 28 -3.95 -16.00 10.40
C GLY A 28 -3.31 -15.81 9.04
N ASP A 29 -2.71 -16.85 8.45
CA ASP A 29 -2.20 -16.77 7.08
C ASP A 29 -3.36 -16.49 6.12
N VAL A 30 -3.13 -15.53 5.22
CA VAL A 30 -3.99 -15.23 4.08
C VAL A 30 -3.28 -15.74 2.82
N PHE A 31 -4.00 -16.49 1.99
CA PHE A 31 -3.45 -17.12 0.80
C PHE A 31 -4.44 -17.16 -0.37
N TYR A 32 -3.89 -17.25 -1.58
CA TYR A 32 -4.64 -17.32 -2.83
C TYR A 32 -4.39 -18.69 -3.48
N PRO A 33 -5.37 -19.61 -3.49
CA PRO A 33 -5.17 -20.96 -4.01
C PRO A 33 -5.06 -20.99 -5.54
N ASP A 34 -5.85 -20.18 -6.24
CA ASP A 34 -5.91 -20.15 -7.70
C ASP A 34 -4.85 -19.24 -8.33
N ASN A 35 -4.62 -19.37 -9.65
CA ASN A 35 -3.60 -18.63 -10.39
C ASN A 35 -3.96 -17.18 -10.73
N GLU A 36 -5.22 -16.82 -10.57
CA GLU A 36 -5.75 -15.51 -10.94
C GLU A 36 -6.12 -14.67 -9.70
N CYS A 37 -5.85 -15.18 -8.49
CA CYS A 37 -6.19 -14.58 -7.21
C CYS A 37 -7.70 -14.27 -7.11
N VAL A 38 -8.53 -15.18 -7.64
CA VAL A 38 -10.00 -15.11 -7.63
C VAL A 38 -10.56 -15.42 -6.25
N ASP A 39 -9.88 -16.24 -5.47
CA ASP A 39 -10.24 -16.58 -4.09
C ASP A 39 -9.15 -16.11 -3.12
N ARG A 40 -9.57 -15.41 -2.06
CA ARG A 40 -8.73 -15.04 -0.91
C ARG A 40 -9.16 -15.86 0.29
N CYS A 41 -8.28 -16.71 0.78
CA CYS A 41 -8.57 -17.62 1.88
C CYS A 41 -7.78 -17.25 3.13
N THR A 42 -8.40 -17.39 4.29
CA THR A 42 -7.78 -17.15 5.60
C THR A 42 -7.83 -18.43 6.42
N CYS A 43 -6.70 -18.80 7.02
CA CYS A 43 -6.63 -19.90 7.98
C CYS A 43 -7.10 -19.43 9.37
N GLY A 44 -8.26 -19.93 9.78
CA GLY A 44 -8.94 -19.59 11.03
C GLY A 44 -8.58 -20.51 12.20
N GLU A 45 -9.47 -20.55 13.19
CA GLU A 45 -9.32 -21.42 14.36
C GLU A 45 -9.60 -22.89 14.01
N ASN A 46 -9.00 -23.81 14.77
CA ASN A 46 -9.20 -25.25 14.64
C ASN A 46 -8.94 -25.81 13.22
N GLY A 47 -8.06 -25.16 12.45
CA GLY A 47 -7.74 -25.57 11.08
C GLY A 47 -8.80 -25.26 10.03
N ALA A 48 -9.83 -24.47 10.37
CA ALA A 48 -10.88 -24.06 9.44
C ALA A 48 -10.34 -23.05 8.41
N VAL A 49 -10.67 -23.25 7.14
CA VAL A 49 -10.34 -22.31 6.06
C VAL A 49 -11.62 -21.59 5.63
N SER A 50 -11.57 -20.26 5.60
CA SER A 50 -12.65 -19.41 5.06
C SER A 50 -12.14 -18.69 3.82
N CYS A 51 -12.88 -18.77 2.72
CA CYS A 51 -12.51 -18.12 1.46
C CYS A 51 -13.59 -17.16 0.99
N GLU A 52 -13.17 -16.03 0.42
CA GLU A 52 -14.03 -15.03 -0.21
C GLU A 52 -13.55 -14.74 -1.63
N LYS A 53 -14.47 -14.31 -2.49
CA LYS A 53 -14.10 -13.89 -3.85
C LYS A 53 -13.32 -12.58 -3.80
N ALA A 54 -12.17 -12.56 -4.44
CA ALA A 54 -11.26 -11.43 -4.50
C ALA A 54 -10.83 -11.16 -5.95
N LYS A 55 -10.32 -9.95 -6.17
CA LYS A 55 -9.59 -9.56 -7.37
C LYS A 55 -8.47 -8.62 -6.95
N CYS A 56 -7.32 -8.73 -7.58
CA CYS A 56 -6.25 -7.77 -7.37
C CYS A 56 -6.68 -6.37 -7.77
N ARG A 57 -6.13 -5.38 -7.09
CA ARG A 57 -6.48 -3.98 -7.31
C ARG A 57 -5.89 -3.48 -8.63
N PRO A 58 -6.41 -2.38 -9.20
CA PRO A 58 -5.73 -1.68 -10.28
C PRO A 58 -4.27 -1.38 -9.88
N GLY A 59 -3.32 -1.74 -10.74
CA GLY A 59 -1.89 -1.59 -10.46
C GLY A 59 -1.24 -2.77 -9.73
N GLU A 60 -2.02 -3.82 -9.40
CA GLU A 60 -1.52 -5.09 -8.88
C GLU A 60 -1.78 -6.23 -9.86
N ALA A 61 -0.98 -7.29 -9.73
CA ALA A 61 -1.23 -8.55 -10.43
C ALA A 61 -0.98 -9.75 -9.52
N CYS A 62 -1.72 -10.82 -9.78
CA CYS A 62 -1.54 -12.09 -9.10
C CYS A 62 -0.19 -12.70 -9.49
N LYS A 63 0.78 -12.64 -8.58
CA LYS A 63 2.17 -13.07 -8.84
C LYS A 63 2.71 -13.88 -7.66
N LEU A 64 3.71 -14.71 -7.93
CA LEU A 64 4.47 -15.43 -6.91
C LEU A 64 5.75 -14.65 -6.59
N VAL A 65 5.78 -13.94 -5.47
CA VAL A 65 6.93 -13.13 -5.06
C VAL A 65 7.57 -13.76 -3.84
N LYS A 66 8.84 -14.16 -3.94
CA LYS A 66 9.61 -14.83 -2.86
C LYS A 66 8.88 -16.03 -2.24
N GLY A 67 8.17 -16.81 -3.08
CA GLY A 67 7.43 -18.00 -2.64
C GLY A 67 6.03 -17.71 -2.08
N VAL A 68 5.61 -16.44 -1.97
CA VAL A 68 4.27 -16.06 -1.52
C VAL A 68 3.43 -15.61 -2.71
N LYS A 69 2.31 -16.30 -2.93
CA LYS A 69 1.36 -15.99 -4.00
C LYS A 69 0.33 -15.00 -3.50
N GLY A 70 0.08 -13.95 -4.27
CA GLY A 70 -0.96 -12.98 -3.97
C GLY A 70 -0.95 -11.82 -4.94
N CYS A 71 -1.74 -10.80 -4.62
CA CYS A 71 -1.73 -9.55 -5.35
C CYS A 71 -0.48 -8.75 -4.96
N HIS A 72 0.37 -8.50 -5.94
CA HIS A 72 1.60 -7.72 -5.77
C HIS A 72 1.61 -6.56 -6.76
N PRO A 73 2.21 -5.41 -6.39
CA PRO A 73 2.33 -4.27 -7.30
C PRO A 73 2.96 -4.67 -8.64
N GLU A 74 2.37 -4.24 -9.75
CA GLU A 74 2.90 -4.49 -11.10
C GLU A 74 4.17 -3.68 -11.39
N GLY A 75 4.34 -2.57 -10.68
CA GLY A 75 5.48 -1.69 -10.81
C GLY A 75 5.61 -0.76 -9.62
N GLN A 76 6.61 0.11 -9.71
CA GLN A 76 6.84 1.20 -8.78
C GLN A 76 6.74 2.50 -9.56
N ALA A 77 6.05 3.49 -9.00
CA ALA A 77 6.02 4.83 -9.55
C ALA A 77 6.79 5.77 -8.61
N LYS A 78 7.40 6.81 -9.18
CA LYS A 78 8.23 7.75 -8.41
C LYS A 78 7.70 9.16 -8.62
N CYS A 79 7.30 9.81 -7.52
CA CYS A 79 7.10 11.24 -7.45
C CYS A 79 8.43 11.91 -7.06
N VAL A 80 8.77 13.04 -7.69
CA VAL A 80 9.99 13.79 -7.39
C VAL A 80 9.66 15.25 -7.17
N ALA A 81 10.11 15.77 -6.02
CA ALA A 81 10.17 17.18 -5.74
C ALA A 81 11.65 17.54 -5.51
N SER A 82 12.30 18.12 -6.52
CA SER A 82 13.73 18.47 -6.46
C SER A 82 14.00 19.88 -5.92
N GLY A 83 12.91 20.62 -5.65
CA GLY A 83 12.86 22.02 -5.27
C GLY A 83 11.68 22.69 -5.96
N ASP A 84 11.23 23.83 -5.45
CA ASP A 84 10.25 24.66 -6.15
C ASP A 84 11.00 25.45 -7.26
N PRO A 85 10.58 25.34 -8.55
CA PRO A 85 9.26 24.88 -8.98
C PRO A 85 9.17 23.46 -9.52
N HIS A 86 10.27 22.69 -9.66
CA HIS A 86 10.28 21.49 -10.50
C HIS A 86 9.74 20.23 -9.82
N TYR A 87 8.55 19.80 -10.25
CA TYR A 87 7.88 18.56 -9.83
C TYR A 87 7.78 17.55 -10.96
N ILE A 88 7.83 16.28 -10.60
CA ILE A 88 7.52 15.15 -11.47
C ILE A 88 6.50 14.28 -10.75
N SER A 89 5.29 14.16 -11.31
CA SER A 89 4.23 13.28 -10.80
C SER A 89 4.53 11.81 -11.06
N PHE A 90 3.72 10.94 -10.47
CA PHE A 90 3.84 9.48 -10.58
C PHE A 90 3.77 8.95 -12.01
N ASP A 91 2.99 9.60 -12.87
CA ASP A 91 2.88 9.28 -14.30
C ASP A 91 4.00 9.89 -15.16
N GLY A 92 4.96 10.59 -14.53
CA GLY A 92 6.10 11.21 -15.18
C GLY A 92 5.85 12.63 -15.72
N SER A 93 4.66 13.19 -15.51
CA SER A 93 4.36 14.56 -15.95
C SER A 93 5.21 15.58 -15.18
N ARG A 94 5.80 16.52 -15.91
CA ARG A 94 6.64 17.58 -15.35
C ARG A 94 5.87 18.87 -15.27
N PHE A 95 5.96 19.56 -14.14
CA PHE A 95 5.30 20.85 -13.95
C PHE A 95 6.07 21.73 -12.98
N ASP A 96 5.82 23.04 -13.13
CA ASP A 96 6.41 24.09 -12.33
C ASP A 96 5.36 24.70 -11.41
N PHE A 97 5.60 24.72 -10.09
CA PHE A 97 4.68 25.30 -9.12
C PHE A 97 5.41 26.13 -8.07
N GLN A 98 5.07 27.43 -8.01
CA GLN A 98 5.63 28.41 -7.07
C GLN A 98 4.61 28.75 -5.98
N GLY A 99 4.78 28.17 -4.79
CA GLY A 99 3.86 28.34 -3.66
C GLY A 99 4.57 28.34 -2.31
N THR A 100 4.04 29.06 -1.33
CA THR A 100 4.68 29.27 -0.01
C THR A 100 3.93 28.64 1.16
N CYS A 101 3.13 27.62 0.89
CA CYS A 101 2.37 26.88 1.91
C CYS A 101 2.97 25.49 2.14
N VAL A 102 2.30 24.72 2.98
CA VAL A 102 2.49 23.27 3.08
C VAL A 102 1.54 22.59 2.09
N TYR A 103 2.09 21.73 1.23
CA TYR A 103 1.37 21.00 0.19
C TYR A 103 1.48 19.51 0.44
N VAL A 104 0.44 18.76 0.09
CA VAL A 104 0.47 17.29 0.09
C VAL A 104 1.05 16.82 -1.24
N LEU A 105 2.14 16.07 -1.19
CA LEU A 105 2.78 15.48 -2.37
C LEU A 105 2.21 14.10 -2.70
N ALA A 106 1.87 13.32 -1.68
CA ALA A 106 1.27 12.00 -1.82
C ALA A 106 0.45 11.67 -0.58
N GLN A 107 -0.73 11.09 -0.77
CA GLN A 107 -1.56 10.55 0.31
C GLN A 107 -2.52 9.52 -0.27
N LEU A 108 -3.19 8.77 0.60
CA LEU A 108 -4.24 7.85 0.20
C LEU A 108 -5.55 8.61 -0.11
N CYS A 109 -6.19 8.27 -1.23
CA CYS A 109 -7.47 8.87 -1.67
C CYS A 109 -8.69 8.06 -1.22
N ASP A 110 -8.53 6.74 -1.06
CA ASP A 110 -9.60 5.83 -0.63
C ASP A 110 -9.10 4.90 0.46
N ASP A 111 -9.89 4.73 1.51
CA ASP A 111 -9.60 3.78 2.60
C ASP A 111 -10.44 2.52 2.40
N ASP A 112 -9.78 1.44 2.01
CA ASP A 112 -10.37 0.11 1.95
C ASP A 112 -9.93 -0.78 3.12
N GLY A 113 -9.22 -0.21 4.10
CA GLY A 113 -8.79 -0.90 5.30
C GLY A 113 -7.61 -1.87 5.12
N GLU A 114 -7.04 -2.02 3.92
CA GLU A 114 -5.85 -2.87 3.73
C GLU A 114 -4.54 -2.09 3.67
N LEU A 115 -4.59 -0.79 3.34
CA LEU A 115 -3.42 0.08 3.33
C LEU A 115 -3.39 0.97 4.56
N THR A 116 -2.24 1.05 5.23
CA THR A 116 -2.03 2.04 6.27
C THR A 116 -2.06 3.45 5.64
N PRO A 117 -3.00 4.32 6.04
CA PRO A 117 -3.06 5.67 5.51
C PRO A 117 -1.76 6.43 5.81
N PHE A 118 -1.30 7.20 4.84
CA PHE A 118 -0.12 8.03 4.99
C PHE A 118 -0.30 9.35 4.25
N ALA A 119 0.49 10.35 4.65
CA ALA A 119 0.64 11.59 3.92
C ALA A 119 2.10 12.02 3.89
N VAL A 120 2.56 12.43 2.71
CA VAL A 120 3.84 13.10 2.47
C VAL A 120 3.55 14.55 2.18
N THR A 121 4.11 15.45 2.98
CA THR A 121 3.90 16.90 2.87
C THR A 121 5.21 17.63 2.62
N GLN A 122 5.11 18.77 1.96
CA GLN A 122 6.23 19.65 1.67
C GLN A 122 5.85 21.08 2.04
N GLY A 123 6.62 21.69 2.93
CA GLY A 123 6.53 23.11 3.25
C GLY A 123 7.49 23.91 2.39
N ASN A 124 6.97 24.91 1.67
CA ASN A 124 7.77 25.83 0.87
C ASN A 124 7.74 27.24 1.47
N GLU A 125 8.84 27.97 1.39
CA GLU A 125 8.97 29.36 1.86
C GLU A 125 9.66 30.23 0.82
N LYS A 126 9.41 31.54 0.86
CA LYS A 126 10.10 32.49 -0.01
C LYS A 126 11.60 32.49 0.23
N TYR A 127 12.35 32.56 -0.86
CA TYR A 127 13.81 32.62 -0.84
C TYR A 127 14.34 33.91 -1.48
N GLY A 128 15.42 34.45 -0.92
CA GLY A 128 16.11 35.63 -1.45
C GLY A 128 15.21 36.85 -1.61
N ASN A 129 15.03 37.31 -2.86
CA ASN A 129 14.23 38.50 -3.19
C ASN A 129 12.71 38.26 -3.16
N GLY A 130 12.27 37.07 -2.75
CA GLY A 130 10.85 36.73 -2.58
C GLY A 130 10.09 36.45 -3.87
N LYS A 131 10.77 36.33 -5.01
CA LYS A 131 10.19 35.92 -6.31
C LYS A 131 10.10 34.41 -6.49
N VAL A 132 10.83 33.64 -5.69
CA VAL A 132 10.84 32.18 -5.73
C VAL A 132 10.58 31.64 -4.33
N SER A 133 9.95 30.48 -4.26
CA SER A 133 9.90 29.63 -3.08
C SER A 133 10.93 28.51 -3.18
N VAL A 134 11.34 28.00 -2.03
CA VAL A 134 12.18 26.80 -1.91
C VAL A 134 11.60 25.90 -0.84
N THR A 135 11.90 24.61 -0.94
CA THR A 135 11.51 23.64 0.07
C THR A 135 12.20 23.92 1.39
N LYS A 136 11.39 24.11 2.42
CA LYS A 136 11.83 24.33 3.80
C LYS A 136 11.74 23.07 4.66
N SER A 137 10.70 22.27 4.46
CA SER A 137 10.43 21.07 5.24
C SER A 137 9.78 19.98 4.42
N VAL A 138 10.02 18.73 4.82
CA VAL A 138 9.33 17.54 4.33
C VAL A 138 8.80 16.79 5.55
N GLY A 139 7.54 16.42 5.52
CA GLY A 139 6.88 15.67 6.58
C GLY A 139 6.33 14.35 6.05
N VAL A 140 6.44 13.30 6.86
CA VAL A 140 5.77 12.02 6.62
C VAL A 140 4.95 11.69 7.86
N SER A 141 3.67 11.42 7.66
CA SER A 141 2.75 11.01 8.72
C SER A 141 2.09 9.70 8.34
N PHE A 142 2.05 8.77 9.28
CA PHE A 142 1.24 7.56 9.23
C PHE A 142 -0.09 7.83 9.94
N ASP A 143 -1.11 7.03 9.61
CA ASP A 143 -2.49 7.17 10.12
C ASP A 143 -3.10 8.54 9.79
N ALA A 144 -2.73 9.10 8.64
CA ALA A 144 -3.22 10.40 8.17
C ALA A 144 -4.68 10.31 7.65
N PRO A 145 -5.45 11.41 7.71
CA PRO A 145 -6.80 11.44 7.15
C PRO A 145 -6.80 11.16 5.64
N VAL A 146 -7.75 10.33 5.19
CA VAL A 146 -7.93 10.00 3.77
C VAL A 146 -8.80 11.05 3.09
N LEU A 147 -8.29 11.66 2.01
CA LEU A 147 -9.06 12.65 1.25
C LEU A 147 -9.96 11.98 0.23
N HIS A 148 -11.28 12.10 0.43
CA HIS A 148 -12.27 11.69 -0.55
C HIS A 148 -12.33 12.74 -1.65
N GLN A 149 -11.75 12.43 -2.81
CA GLN A 149 -11.68 13.37 -3.93
C GLN A 149 -12.90 13.20 -4.84
N ASN A 150 -13.63 14.29 -5.10
CA ASN A 150 -14.59 14.30 -6.20
C ASN A 150 -13.79 14.24 -7.51
N HIS A 151 -14.11 13.30 -8.40
CA HIS A 151 -13.43 13.00 -9.68
C HIS A 151 -13.35 14.16 -10.72
N ASN A 152 -13.52 15.42 -10.31
CA ASN A 152 -13.51 16.61 -11.15
C ASN A 152 -12.23 17.48 -10.99
N LEU A 153 -11.15 16.96 -10.40
CA LEU A 153 -9.88 17.69 -10.32
C LEU A 153 -8.95 17.28 -11.48
N ASP A 154 -8.20 18.28 -11.97
CA ASP A 154 -7.50 18.29 -13.25
C ASP A 154 -6.79 16.98 -13.66
N PRO A 155 -6.80 16.62 -14.96
CA PRO A 155 -6.18 15.41 -15.50
C PRO A 155 -4.64 15.34 -15.36
N GLY A 156 -3.99 16.34 -14.77
CA GLY A 156 -2.55 16.37 -14.47
C GLY A 156 -2.18 15.83 -13.09
N MET A 157 -3.16 15.46 -12.27
CA MET A 157 -2.94 14.95 -10.92
C MET A 157 -3.28 13.45 -10.88
N SER A 158 -2.48 12.64 -11.56
CA SER A 158 -2.64 11.19 -11.56
C SER A 158 -2.29 10.61 -10.18
N PHE A 159 -3.31 10.44 -9.34
CA PHE A 159 -3.18 9.75 -8.06
C PHE A 159 -3.18 8.24 -8.30
N PHE A 160 -2.00 7.63 -8.31
CA PHE A 160 -1.88 6.19 -8.25
C PHE A 160 -1.60 5.74 -6.83
N THR A 161 -2.28 4.67 -6.43
CA THR A 161 -1.87 3.85 -5.29
C THR A 161 -0.44 3.38 -5.56
N SER A 162 0.50 3.75 -4.69
CA SER A 162 1.84 3.15 -4.74
C SER A 162 2.39 3.00 -3.35
N SER A 163 2.65 1.74 -3.00
CA SER A 163 3.55 1.37 -1.91
C SER A 163 4.92 1.97 -2.21
N PHE A 164 5.41 2.84 -1.33
CA PHE A 164 6.78 3.35 -1.43
C PHE A 164 7.75 2.59 -0.54
N LEU A 165 8.85 2.18 -1.16
CA LEU A 165 10.12 1.92 -0.50
C LEU A 165 10.97 3.20 -0.63
N PHE A 166 11.30 3.84 0.48
CA PHE A 166 12.38 4.83 0.50
C PHE A 166 13.72 4.10 0.52
N LEU A 167 14.63 4.47 -0.40
CA LEU A 167 16.07 4.29 -0.26
C LEU A 167 16.67 5.59 0.26
#